data_AF-A0A1Y2E8L3-F1
#
_entry.id   AF-A0A1Y2E8L3-F1
#
_cell.length_a   1.000
_cell.length_b   1.000
_cell.length_c   1.000
_cell.angle_alpha   90.00
_cell.angle_beta   90.00
_cell.angle_gamma   90.00
#
_symmetry.space_group_name_H-M   'P 1'
#
loop_
_entity.id
_entity.type
_entity.pdbx_description
1 polymer ?
#
loop_
_entity_poly.entity_id
_entity_poly.type
_entity_poly.pdbx_seq_one_letter_code
_entity_poly.pdbx_strand_id
1 'polypeptide(L)'
;MIRQCAVCWLPGTLCTQCKSASYCSKTCQKADWPSHQLLCKAITRQGTRPTPAHKRALYFPAERRQPEFFWVECPHDDYPDDPGMPDILSIQAYVGAPHYASEKVRLNPRLGRFSPRMVEFFGANPMPKKMGNRSLRAACKAYGSVRRGWEGPLVVLGISAAPCDVTADEILGNGLAGGGIINYDDINLFDLRTIVDWSVWYSEGVVP
;
A
#
# COMPACT_ATOMS: atom_id res chain seq x y z
N MET A 1 0.58 -18.23 -2.81
CA MET A 1 1.25 -17.00 -3.30
C MET A 1 0.85 -16.74 -4.74
N ILE A 2 0.14 -15.65 -4.98
CA ILE A 2 -0.32 -15.26 -6.31
C ILE A 2 0.87 -14.72 -7.10
N ARG A 3 1.32 -15.44 -8.13
CA ARG A 3 2.40 -15.01 -9.05
C ARG A 3 1.84 -14.25 -10.24
N GLN A 4 1.19 -13.13 -9.96
CA GLN A 4 0.58 -12.29 -10.98
C GLN A 4 1.53 -11.17 -11.40
N CYS A 5 1.50 -10.84 -12.68
CA CYS A 5 2.23 -9.72 -13.25
C CYS A 5 1.80 -8.42 -12.56
N ALA A 6 2.70 -7.66 -11.94
CA ALA A 6 2.33 -6.41 -11.26
C ALA A 6 1.60 -5.41 -12.19
N VAL A 7 1.88 -5.47 -13.49
CA VAL A 7 1.36 -4.51 -14.49
C VAL A 7 0.00 -4.91 -15.08
N CYS A 8 -0.27 -6.21 -15.29
CA CYS A 8 -1.47 -6.67 -16.01
C CYS A 8 -2.15 -7.89 -15.37
N TRP A 9 -1.67 -8.34 -14.21
CA TRP A 9 -2.09 -9.49 -13.41
C TRP A 9 -2.25 -10.83 -14.13
N LEU A 10 -1.69 -10.99 -15.34
CA LEU A 10 -1.49 -12.31 -15.95
C LEU A 10 -0.42 -13.09 -15.20
N PRO A 11 -0.42 -14.45 -15.25
CA PRO A 11 0.65 -15.25 -14.64
C PRO A 11 2.04 -14.79 -15.05
N GLY A 12 2.96 -14.73 -14.10
CA GLY A 12 4.30 -14.21 -14.32
C GLY A 12 5.39 -14.92 -13.53
N THR A 13 6.63 -14.58 -13.86
CA THR A 13 7.82 -15.05 -13.15
C THR A 13 8.31 -13.97 -12.19
N LEU A 14 8.84 -14.38 -11.04
CA LEU A 14 9.34 -13.46 -10.03
C LEU A 14 10.53 -12.66 -10.55
N CYS A 15 10.64 -11.40 -10.11
CA CYS A 15 11.86 -10.62 -10.26
C CYS A 15 13.03 -11.39 -9.65
N THR A 16 14.08 -11.60 -10.43
CA THR A 16 15.25 -12.42 -10.05
C THR A 16 16.02 -11.82 -8.88
N GLN A 17 15.90 -10.50 -8.66
CA GLN A 17 16.59 -9.79 -7.58
C GLN A 17 15.78 -9.85 -6.28
N CYS A 18 14.62 -9.18 -6.23
CA CYS A 18 13.88 -8.99 -4.98
C CYS A 18 12.87 -10.10 -4.65
N LYS A 19 12.47 -10.92 -5.63
CA LYS A 19 11.40 -11.94 -5.49
C LYS A 19 10.07 -11.39 -4.91
N SER A 20 9.84 -10.08 -5.00
CA SER A 20 8.73 -9.36 -4.36
C SER A 20 7.66 -8.86 -5.36
N ALA A 21 7.94 -8.94 -6.66
CA ALA A 21 6.98 -8.77 -7.74
C ALA A 21 7.22 -9.82 -8.82
N SER A 22 6.20 -10.10 -9.64
CA SER A 22 6.31 -10.94 -10.83
C SER A 22 5.88 -10.20 -12.10
N TYR A 23 6.34 -10.70 -13.25
CA TYR A 23 6.03 -10.15 -14.57
C TYR A 23 5.82 -11.27 -15.59
N CYS A 24 4.83 -11.11 -16.48
CA CYS A 24 4.58 -12.05 -17.57
C CYS A 24 5.57 -11.86 -18.75
N SER A 25 6.23 -10.71 -18.83
CA SER A 25 7.18 -10.38 -19.91
C SER A 25 8.20 -9.33 -19.48
N LYS A 26 9.30 -9.23 -20.25
CA LYS A 26 10.28 -8.15 -20.09
C LYS A 26 9.69 -6.76 -20.33
N THR A 27 8.69 -6.65 -21.20
CA THR A 27 7.96 -5.40 -21.43
C THR A 27 7.24 -4.94 -20.17
N CYS A 28 6.51 -5.84 -19.49
CA CYS A 28 5.88 -5.50 -18.21
C CYS A 28 6.90 -5.16 -17.12
N GLN A 29 8.01 -5.90 -17.05
CA GLN A 29 9.09 -5.59 -16.10
C GLN A 29 9.69 -4.20 -16.33
N LYS A 30 9.99 -3.85 -17.59
CA LYS A 30 10.52 -2.52 -17.96
C LYS A 30 9.50 -1.40 -17.69
N ALA A 31 8.22 -1.66 -17.96
CA ALA A 31 7.16 -0.70 -17.71
C ALA A 31 7.00 -0.39 -16.21
N ASP A 32 7.23 -1.36 -15.32
CA ASP A 32 7.15 -1.16 -13.86
C ASP A 32 8.46 -0.68 -13.23
N TRP A 33 9.58 -0.78 -13.96
CA TRP A 33 10.91 -0.47 -13.46
C TRP A 33 11.06 0.91 -12.80
N PRO A 34 10.45 2.01 -13.32
CA PRO A 34 10.57 3.34 -12.71
C PRO A 34 10.22 3.41 -11.22
N SER A 35 9.14 2.76 -10.80
CA SER A 35 8.74 2.66 -9.39
C SER A 35 9.43 1.49 -8.69
N HIS A 36 9.50 0.33 -9.35
CA HIS A 36 10.06 -0.90 -8.78
C HIS A 36 11.52 -0.72 -8.33
N GLN A 37 12.35 -0.04 -9.13
CA GLN A 37 13.78 0.09 -8.86
C GLN A 37 14.08 0.87 -7.58
N LEU A 38 13.17 1.77 -7.17
CA LEU A 38 13.30 2.54 -5.94
C LEU A 38 13.46 1.60 -4.73
N LEU A 39 12.81 0.44 -4.76
CA LEU A 39 12.72 -0.45 -3.60
C LEU A 39 13.24 -1.87 -3.85
N CYS A 40 13.49 -2.24 -5.11
CA CYS A 40 13.96 -3.58 -5.48
C CYS A 40 15.18 -4.02 -4.67
N LYS A 41 16.23 -3.19 -4.62
CA LYS A 41 17.44 -3.46 -3.84
C LYS A 41 17.21 -3.34 -2.33
N ALA A 42 16.36 -2.41 -1.89
CA ALA A 42 16.06 -2.22 -0.47
C ALA A 42 15.45 -3.49 0.14
N ILE A 43 14.51 -4.13 -0.56
CA ILE A 43 13.89 -5.39 -0.10
C ILE A 43 14.92 -6.50 0.06
N THR A 44 15.87 -6.64 -0.86
CA THR A 44 16.91 -7.67 -0.75
C THR A 44 17.84 -7.48 0.43
N ARG A 45 17.91 -6.25 0.96
CA ARG A 45 18.75 -5.86 2.09
C ARG A 45 17.96 -5.73 3.38
N GLN A 46 16.64 -5.92 3.33
CA GLN A 46 15.81 -5.80 4.52
C GLN A 46 16.21 -6.88 5.52
N GLY A 47 16.45 -6.47 6.76
CA GLY A 47 16.78 -7.40 7.85
C GLY A 47 15.65 -8.39 8.13
N THR A 48 15.94 -9.38 8.95
CA THR A 48 14.96 -10.35 9.42
C THR A 48 13.78 -9.66 10.10
N ARG A 49 12.58 -10.25 9.97
CA ARG A 49 11.38 -9.79 10.68
C ARG A 49 11.66 -9.80 12.20
N PRO A 50 11.53 -8.67 12.93
CA PRO A 50 11.84 -8.61 14.35
C PRO A 50 10.94 -9.51 15.22
N THR A 51 9.62 -9.42 15.04
CA THR A 51 8.63 -10.25 15.74
C THR A 51 7.50 -10.67 14.80
N PRO A 52 6.69 -11.70 15.10
CA PRO A 52 5.53 -12.07 14.27
C PRO A 52 4.49 -10.96 14.07
N ALA A 53 4.41 -10.02 15.03
CA ALA A 53 3.56 -8.83 14.97
C ALA A 53 4.08 -7.80 13.96
N HIS A 54 5.37 -7.84 13.58
CA HIS A 54 5.89 -6.93 12.57
C HIS A 54 5.46 -7.31 11.16
N LYS A 55 4.94 -6.33 10.43
CA LYS A 55 4.58 -6.45 9.01
C LYS A 55 5.47 -5.54 8.17
N ARG A 56 5.70 -5.92 6.91
CA ARG A 56 6.33 -5.01 5.94
C ARG A 56 5.39 -3.87 5.59
N ALA A 57 5.92 -2.66 5.62
CA ALA A 57 5.24 -1.44 5.27
C ALA A 57 6.03 -0.65 4.22
N LEU A 58 5.31 0.21 3.47
CA LEU A 58 5.90 1.23 2.61
C LEU A 58 5.82 2.58 3.32
N TYR A 59 6.94 3.28 3.40
CA TYR A 59 6.99 4.66 3.87
C TYR A 59 7.34 5.61 2.72
N PHE A 60 6.52 6.63 2.55
CA PHE A 60 6.72 7.73 1.62
C PHE A 60 7.02 9.00 2.43
N PRO A 61 8.30 9.27 2.76
CA PRO A 61 8.68 10.50 3.45
C PRO A 61 8.29 11.71 2.60
N ALA A 62 7.66 12.72 3.22
CA ALA A 62 7.22 13.91 2.48
C ALA A 62 8.37 14.67 1.82
N GLU A 63 9.52 14.75 2.50
CA GLU A 63 10.61 15.62 2.07
C GLU A 63 11.66 14.92 1.19
N ARG A 64 11.70 13.59 1.19
CA ARG A 64 12.70 12.81 0.45
C ARG A 64 12.05 12.19 -0.79
N ARG A 65 12.85 11.92 -1.83
CA ARG A 65 12.34 11.29 -3.07
C ARG A 65 12.28 9.77 -2.99
N GLN A 66 13.05 9.19 -2.08
CA GLN A 66 13.24 7.76 -1.98
C GLN A 66 12.21 7.18 -1.00
N PRO A 67 11.27 6.32 -1.43
CA PRO A 67 10.44 5.55 -0.52
C PRO A 67 11.29 4.52 0.22
N GLU A 68 10.75 4.01 1.32
CA GLU A 68 11.42 3.05 2.19
C GLU A 68 10.54 1.83 2.43
N PHE A 69 11.19 0.67 2.52
CA PHE A 69 10.60 -0.56 3.08
C PHE A 69 11.07 -0.66 4.52
N PHE A 70 10.14 -0.83 5.45
CA PHE A 70 10.47 -0.99 6.86
C PHE A 70 9.54 -2.00 7.54
N TRP A 71 9.95 -2.44 8.73
CA TRP A 71 9.14 -3.27 9.61
C TRP A 71 8.36 -2.35 10.53
N VAL A 72 7.03 -2.45 10.48
CA VAL A 72 6.14 -1.77 11.41
C VAL A 72 5.57 -2.80 12.37
N GLU A 73 5.55 -2.49 13.65
CA GLU A 73 4.86 -3.34 14.62
C GLU A 73 3.35 -3.12 14.47
N CYS A 74 2.63 -4.21 14.20
CA CYS A 74 1.17 -4.27 14.18
C CYS A 74 0.76 -5.31 15.22
N PRO A 75 0.74 -4.95 16.52
CA PRO A 75 0.25 -5.86 17.54
C PRO A 75 -1.19 -6.22 17.16
N HIS A 76 -1.51 -7.51 17.17
CA HIS A 76 -2.90 -7.94 17.08
C HIS A 76 -3.52 -7.58 18.43
N ASP A 77 -4.64 -6.89 18.42
CA ASP A 77 -5.31 -6.48 19.63
C ASP A 77 -5.71 -7.73 20.44
N ASP A 78 -4.99 -7.98 21.54
CA ASP A 78 -5.52 -8.68 22.72
C ASP A 78 -6.58 -7.79 23.44
N TYR A 79 -7.15 -6.78 22.76
CA TYR A 79 -8.21 -5.90 23.25
C TYR A 79 -9.56 -6.38 22.72
N PRO A 80 -10.26 -7.29 23.44
CA PRO A 80 -11.58 -7.77 23.05
C PRO A 80 -12.65 -6.66 22.98
N ASP A 81 -12.38 -5.48 23.55
CA ASP A 81 -13.32 -4.37 23.65
C ASP A 81 -13.15 -3.29 22.56
N ASP A 82 -12.08 -3.32 21.76
CA ASP A 82 -11.86 -2.38 20.64
C ASP A 82 -11.20 -3.08 19.42
N PRO A 83 -11.96 -3.90 18.67
CA PRO A 83 -11.46 -4.77 17.61
C PRO A 83 -11.03 -4.06 16.31
N GLY A 84 -10.91 -2.72 16.31
CA GLY A 84 -10.84 -1.91 15.10
C GLY A 84 -9.65 -0.96 14.97
N MET A 85 -8.95 -0.64 16.07
CA MET A 85 -7.76 0.19 16.02
C MET A 85 -6.58 -0.61 16.57
N PRO A 86 -5.65 -1.06 15.71
CA PRO A 86 -4.40 -1.56 16.24
C PRO A 86 -3.79 -0.44 17.06
N ASP A 87 -3.13 -0.77 18.15
CA ASP A 87 -2.28 0.17 18.85
C ASP A 87 -1.06 0.47 17.95
N ILE A 88 -1.27 1.25 16.88
CA ILE A 88 -0.25 1.64 15.91
C ILE A 88 0.53 2.84 16.47
N LEU A 89 1.04 2.71 17.71
CA LEU A 89 2.00 3.64 18.30
C LEU A 89 3.16 3.93 17.34
N SER A 90 3.45 2.97 16.45
CA SER A 90 4.46 3.10 15.40
C SER A 90 4.06 4.06 14.26
N ILE A 91 2.80 4.13 13.79
CA ILE A 91 2.42 4.95 12.61
C ILE A 91 2.43 6.43 12.95
N GLN A 92 1.94 6.81 14.13
CA GLN A 92 1.94 8.21 14.59
C GLN A 92 3.34 8.83 14.50
N ALA A 93 4.38 8.06 14.88
CA ALA A 93 5.77 8.48 14.77
C ALA A 93 6.22 8.70 13.31
N TYR A 94 5.76 7.88 12.35
CA TYR A 94 6.12 8.04 10.94
C TYR A 94 5.35 9.16 10.23
N VAL A 95 4.08 9.36 10.58
CA VAL A 95 3.27 10.44 9.99
C VAL A 95 3.48 11.79 10.69
N GLY A 96 4.11 11.80 11.86
CA GLY A 96 4.51 13.01 12.58
C GLY A 96 3.33 13.78 13.19
N ALA A 97 2.27 13.07 13.58
CA ALA A 97 1.06 13.67 14.15
C ALA A 97 0.47 12.76 15.25
N PRO A 98 -0.21 13.36 16.26
CA PRO A 98 -0.84 12.60 17.35
C PRO A 98 -2.03 11.75 16.87
N HIS A 99 -2.64 12.12 15.74
CA HIS A 99 -3.69 11.34 15.09
C HIS A 99 -3.34 11.11 13.63
N TYR A 100 -3.89 10.03 13.08
CA TYR A 100 -3.81 9.73 11.66
C TYR A 100 -5.21 9.64 11.06
N ALA A 101 -5.29 9.80 9.74
CA ALA A 101 -6.43 9.43 8.94
C ALA A 101 -6.00 8.30 8.01
N SER A 102 -6.91 7.37 7.72
CA SER A 102 -6.62 6.28 6.81
C SER A 102 -7.61 6.16 5.65
N GLU A 103 -7.14 5.56 4.57
CA GLU A 103 -7.97 5.25 3.40
C GLU A 103 -7.59 3.88 2.85
N LYS A 104 -8.62 3.05 2.62
CA LYS A 104 -8.46 1.70 2.08
C LYS A 104 -8.66 1.69 0.58
N VAL A 105 -7.73 1.05 -0.12
CA VAL A 105 -7.70 0.96 -1.58
C VAL A 105 -7.67 -0.50 -2.00
N ARG A 106 -8.65 -0.88 -2.81
CA ARG A 106 -8.69 -2.20 -3.47
C ARG A 106 -8.85 -2.09 -4.98
N LEU A 107 -9.57 -1.09 -5.48
CA LEU A 107 -9.73 -0.89 -6.93
C LEU A 107 -8.40 -0.44 -7.55
N ASN A 108 -7.96 -1.10 -8.62
CA ASN A 108 -6.94 -0.58 -9.51
C ASN A 108 -7.62 0.15 -10.68
N PRO A 109 -7.71 1.49 -10.65
CA PRO A 109 -8.41 2.27 -11.68
C PRO A 109 -7.79 2.17 -13.06
N ARG A 110 -6.47 1.98 -13.17
CA ARG A 110 -5.81 1.77 -14.47
C ARG A 110 -6.26 0.49 -15.17
N LEU A 111 -6.53 -0.56 -14.39
CA LEU A 111 -6.96 -1.86 -14.93
C LEU A 111 -8.48 -2.04 -14.90
N GLY A 112 -9.22 -1.15 -14.24
CA GLY A 112 -10.67 -1.22 -14.09
C GLY A 112 -11.14 -2.45 -13.29
N ARG A 113 -10.37 -2.92 -12.31
CA ARG A 113 -10.71 -4.12 -11.52
C ARG A 113 -10.07 -4.14 -10.13
N PHE A 114 -10.59 -4.98 -9.25
CA PHE A 114 -10.13 -5.12 -7.86
C PHE A 114 -8.81 -5.88 -7.75
N SER A 115 -7.84 -5.26 -7.06
CA SER A 115 -6.61 -5.90 -6.64
C SER A 115 -6.93 -7.13 -5.77
N PRO A 116 -6.17 -8.22 -5.92
CA PRO A 116 -6.32 -9.41 -5.09
C PRO A 116 -6.19 -9.12 -3.59
N ARG A 117 -5.47 -8.06 -3.24
CA ARG A 117 -5.33 -7.58 -1.86
C ARG A 117 -5.65 -6.09 -1.76
N MET A 118 -6.15 -5.70 -0.59
CA MET A 118 -6.38 -4.32 -0.22
C MET A 118 -5.09 -3.73 0.36
N VAL A 119 -4.91 -2.43 0.20
CA VAL A 119 -3.88 -1.66 0.92
C VAL A 119 -4.56 -0.54 1.69
N GLU A 120 -3.95 -0.10 2.79
CA GLU A 120 -4.44 1.03 3.58
C GLU A 120 -3.35 2.09 3.70
N PHE A 121 -3.70 3.30 3.29
CA PHE A 121 -2.90 4.51 3.38
C PHE A 121 -3.12 5.14 4.74
N PHE A 122 -2.06 5.57 5.40
CA PHE A 122 -2.08 6.29 6.67
C PHE A 122 -1.32 7.60 6.53
N GLY A 123 -2.00 8.71 6.79
CA GLY A 123 -1.41 10.05 6.79
C GLY A 123 -1.77 10.81 8.07
N ALA A 124 -1.07 11.91 8.32
CA ALA A 124 -1.33 12.76 9.48
C ALA A 124 -2.76 13.33 9.48
N ASN A 125 -3.35 13.43 10.67
CA ASN A 125 -4.63 14.08 10.92
C ASN A 125 -4.49 15.10 12.06
N PRO A 126 -4.72 16.41 11.82
CA PRO A 126 -5.07 17.02 10.53
C PRO A 126 -3.93 16.92 9.52
N MET A 127 -4.29 16.83 8.24
CA MET A 127 -3.31 16.73 7.16
C MET A 127 -2.48 18.03 7.05
N PRO A 128 -1.14 17.95 7.01
CA PRO A 128 -0.28 19.12 6.95
C PRO A 128 -0.38 19.78 5.57
N LYS A 129 -1.21 20.81 5.46
CA LYS A 129 -1.41 21.53 4.19
C LYS A 129 -0.09 22.10 3.66
N LYS A 130 0.09 22.05 2.33
CA LYS A 130 1.26 22.58 1.60
C LYS A 130 2.57 21.79 1.84
N MET A 131 2.51 20.69 2.57
CA MET A 131 3.62 19.75 2.72
C MET A 131 3.47 18.60 1.71
N GLY A 132 3.63 18.86 0.41
CA GLY A 132 3.42 17.80 -0.59
C GLY A 132 4.33 16.58 -0.37
N ASN A 133 3.95 15.40 -0.86
CA ASN A 133 4.76 14.20 -0.71
C ASN A 133 5.74 13.97 -1.88
N ARG A 134 7.02 14.33 -1.70
CA ARG A 134 8.07 14.19 -2.74
C ARG A 134 8.37 12.73 -3.08
N SER A 135 8.24 11.81 -2.12
CA SER A 135 8.50 10.39 -2.32
C SER A 135 7.43 9.74 -3.20
N LEU A 136 6.15 9.96 -2.88
CA LEU A 136 5.02 9.46 -3.67
C LEU A 136 5.05 10.02 -5.09
N ARG A 137 5.32 11.33 -5.24
CA ARG A 137 5.48 11.97 -6.56
C ARG A 137 6.63 11.37 -7.36
N ALA A 138 7.75 11.03 -6.73
CA ALA A 138 8.87 10.36 -7.40
C ALA A 138 8.49 8.95 -7.89
N ALA A 139 7.79 8.17 -7.06
CA ALA A 139 7.30 6.84 -7.42
C ALA A 139 6.30 6.88 -8.58
N CYS A 140 5.49 7.94 -8.68
CA CYS A 140 4.46 8.09 -9.70
C CYS A 140 4.95 8.78 -10.99
N LYS A 141 6.08 9.48 -10.96
CA LYS A 141 6.52 10.41 -12.02
C LYS A 141 6.50 9.85 -13.45
N ALA A 142 6.85 8.57 -13.62
CA ALA A 142 6.90 7.94 -14.94
C ALA A 142 5.52 7.54 -15.49
N TYR A 143 4.47 7.61 -14.67
CA TYR A 143 3.13 7.15 -14.98
C TYR A 143 2.11 8.29 -15.08
N GLY A 144 2.40 9.41 -14.43
CA GLY A 144 1.59 10.62 -14.49
C GLY A 144 1.74 11.47 -13.23
N SER A 145 0.91 12.50 -13.13
CA SER A 145 0.80 13.35 -11.95
C SER A 145 -0.09 12.68 -10.91
N VAL A 146 0.30 12.76 -9.64
CA VAL A 146 -0.53 12.31 -8.52
C VAL A 146 -1.80 13.17 -8.50
N ARG A 147 -2.98 12.54 -8.59
CA ARG A 147 -4.27 13.23 -8.70
C ARG A 147 -4.88 13.54 -7.33
N ARG A 148 -4.65 12.70 -6.33
CA ARG A 148 -5.07 12.94 -4.93
C ARG A 148 -3.91 13.46 -4.10
N GLY A 149 -4.03 14.69 -3.61
CA GLY A 149 -2.99 15.33 -2.81
C GLY A 149 -2.87 14.74 -1.42
N TRP A 150 -2.06 13.68 -1.25
CA TRP A 150 -1.52 13.34 0.07
C TRP A 150 -0.44 14.35 0.42
N GLU A 151 -0.71 15.13 1.45
CA GLU A 151 0.26 16.03 2.04
C GLU A 151 0.81 15.39 3.32
N GLY A 152 2.10 15.55 3.55
CA GLY A 152 2.84 14.98 4.66
C GLY A 152 3.43 13.61 4.35
N PRO A 153 4.13 13.03 5.34
CA PRO A 153 4.58 11.66 5.27
C PRO A 153 3.39 10.70 5.22
N LEU A 154 3.58 9.58 4.53
CA LEU A 154 2.55 8.58 4.31
C LEU A 154 3.12 7.18 4.58
N VAL A 155 2.38 6.36 5.33
CA VAL A 155 2.66 4.93 5.51
C VAL A 155 1.59 4.13 4.78
N VAL A 156 1.96 3.01 4.16
CA VAL A 156 1.00 2.12 3.49
C VAL A 156 1.23 0.68 3.94
N LEU A 157 0.14 0.02 4.35
CA LEU A 157 0.12 -1.39 4.77
C LEU A 157 -0.69 -2.24 3.82
N GLY A 158 -0.32 -3.52 3.70
CA GLY A 158 -1.14 -4.52 3.03
C GLY A 158 -2.19 -5.07 3.99
N ILE A 159 -3.40 -5.31 3.50
CA ILE A 159 -4.45 -6.01 4.23
C ILE A 159 -4.71 -7.32 3.52
N SER A 160 -4.53 -8.41 4.25
CA SER A 160 -5.06 -9.70 3.85
C SER A 160 -6.44 -9.81 4.49
N ALA A 161 -7.49 -9.65 3.68
CA ALA A 161 -8.82 -10.00 4.14
C ALA A 161 -8.74 -11.44 4.65
N ALA A 162 -9.08 -11.68 5.92
CA ALA A 162 -9.44 -13.02 6.31
C ALA A 162 -10.54 -13.49 5.35
N PRO A 163 -10.61 -14.79 5.00
CA PRO A 163 -11.78 -15.32 4.33
C PRO A 163 -12.94 -15.31 5.35
N CYS A 164 -13.43 -14.14 5.69
CA CYS A 164 -14.70 -13.96 6.37
C CYS A 164 -15.66 -13.66 5.24
N ASP A 165 -16.26 -14.69 4.64
CA ASP A 165 -17.56 -14.77 3.96
C ASP A 165 -18.23 -13.51 3.37
N VAL A 166 -17.47 -12.48 3.00
CA VAL A 166 -18.01 -11.25 2.44
C VAL A 166 -18.00 -11.39 0.94
N THR A 167 -19.21 -11.47 0.39
CA THR A 167 -19.41 -11.52 -1.05
C THR A 167 -18.89 -10.22 -1.68
N ALA A 168 -18.50 -10.29 -2.96
CA ALA A 168 -17.99 -9.12 -3.68
C ALA A 168 -18.95 -7.91 -3.63
N ASP A 169 -20.25 -8.16 -3.42
CA ASP A 169 -21.31 -7.16 -3.35
C ASP A 169 -21.30 -6.34 -2.05
N GLU A 170 -20.86 -6.91 -0.92
CA GLU A 170 -20.78 -6.18 0.37
C GLU A 170 -19.60 -5.20 0.41
N ILE A 171 -18.56 -5.46 -0.38
CA ILE A 171 -17.38 -4.58 -0.54
C ILE A 171 -17.70 -3.37 -1.44
N LEU A 172 -18.70 -3.49 -2.31
CA LEU A 172 -19.06 -2.49 -3.31
C LEU A 172 -20.16 -1.53 -2.84
N GLY A 173 -21.04 -1.95 -1.92
CA GLY A 173 -22.26 -1.21 -1.60
C GLY A 173 -22.20 -0.27 -0.40
N ASN A 174 -21.45 -0.61 0.66
CA ASN A 174 -21.43 0.17 1.89
C ASN A 174 -20.03 0.10 2.47
N GLY A 175 -19.33 1.24 2.57
CA GLY A 175 -18.00 1.30 3.17
C GLY A 175 -17.99 0.56 4.51
N LEU A 176 -17.25 -0.55 4.58
CA LEU A 176 -17.04 -1.41 5.75
C LEU A 176 -17.99 -1.14 6.92
N ALA A 177 -19.29 -1.40 6.73
CA ALA A 177 -20.30 -1.22 7.78
C ALA A 177 -20.35 -2.42 8.76
N GLY A 178 -19.36 -3.31 8.70
CA GLY A 178 -19.19 -4.40 9.65
C GLY A 178 -17.80 -4.31 10.26
N GLY A 179 -17.73 -4.26 11.59
CA GLY A 179 -16.51 -4.34 12.40
C GLY A 179 -15.82 -5.71 12.26
N GLY A 180 -15.39 -6.04 11.05
CA GLY A 180 -14.53 -7.19 10.80
C GLY A 180 -13.10 -6.89 11.20
N ILE A 181 -12.45 -7.86 11.84
CA ILE A 181 -11.05 -7.78 12.25
C ILE A 181 -10.17 -7.54 11.01
N ILE A 182 -9.43 -6.43 11.01
CA ILE A 182 -8.49 -6.10 9.93
C ILE A 182 -7.17 -6.81 10.22
N ASN A 183 -6.77 -7.72 9.33
CA ASN A 183 -5.48 -8.39 9.42
C ASN A 183 -4.47 -7.74 8.46
N TYR A 184 -3.50 -7.02 9.02
CA TYR A 184 -2.38 -6.51 8.24
C TYR A 184 -1.41 -7.64 7.86
N ASP A 185 -0.89 -7.54 6.65
CA ASP A 185 0.04 -8.49 6.06
C ASP A 185 1.20 -7.74 5.38
N ASP A 186 2.22 -8.50 5.00
CA ASP A 186 3.38 -7.95 4.33
C ASP A 186 3.01 -7.31 2.99
N ILE A 187 3.33 -6.02 2.88
CA ILE A 187 3.31 -5.32 1.60
C ILE A 187 4.50 -5.77 0.74
N ASN A 188 4.33 -5.72 -0.58
CA ASN A 188 5.33 -6.13 -1.56
C ASN A 188 5.30 -5.22 -2.81
N LEU A 189 6.15 -5.52 -3.80
CA LEU A 189 6.27 -4.65 -4.98
C LEU A 189 5.13 -4.81 -5.98
N PHE A 190 4.30 -5.86 -5.88
CA PHE A 190 3.02 -5.89 -6.59
C PHE A 190 2.10 -4.79 -6.05
N ASP A 191 2.01 -4.62 -4.72
CA ASP A 191 1.17 -3.58 -4.13
C ASP A 191 1.70 -2.18 -4.42
N LEU A 192 3.02 -1.99 -4.47
CA LEU A 192 3.62 -0.72 -4.90
C LEU A 192 3.06 -0.31 -6.26
N ARG A 193 2.92 -1.25 -7.20
CA ARG A 193 2.34 -0.95 -8.50
C ARG A 193 0.85 -0.58 -8.38
N THR A 194 0.07 -1.27 -7.55
CA THR A 194 -1.32 -0.90 -7.28
C THR A 194 -1.44 0.50 -6.67
N ILE A 195 -0.57 0.86 -5.72
CA ILE A 195 -0.51 2.18 -5.06
C ILE A 195 -0.21 3.28 -6.08
N VAL A 196 0.76 3.04 -6.96
CA VAL A 196 1.14 3.98 -8.02
C VAL A 196 0.00 4.17 -9.02
N ASP A 197 -0.61 3.07 -9.50
CA ASP A 197 -1.73 3.14 -10.42
C ASP A 197 -2.91 3.89 -9.81
N TRP A 198 -3.26 3.60 -8.55
CA TRP A 198 -4.32 4.31 -7.86
C TRP A 198 -4.01 5.80 -7.68
N SER A 199 -2.79 6.14 -7.24
CA SER A 199 -2.38 7.54 -6.97
C SER A 199 -2.40 8.43 -8.22
N VAL A 200 -2.18 7.86 -9.40
CA VAL A 200 -2.12 8.59 -10.68
C VAL A 200 -3.47 8.66 -11.40
N TRP A 201 -4.30 7.63 -11.27
CA TRP A 201 -5.52 7.50 -12.06
C TRP A 201 -6.79 7.87 -11.29
N TYR A 202 -6.79 7.73 -9.96
CA TYR A 202 -7.95 8.07 -9.16
C TYR A 202 -8.09 9.59 -8.99
N SER A 203 -9.22 10.14 -9.44
CA SER A 203 -9.68 11.49 -9.12
C SER A 203 -11.07 11.39 -8.50
N GLU A 204 -11.32 12.11 -7.41
CA GLU A 204 -12.65 12.19 -6.79
C GLU A 204 -13.71 12.55 -7.85
N GLY A 205 -14.84 11.84 -7.84
CA GLY A 205 -15.96 12.06 -8.79
C GLY A 205 -15.94 11.21 -10.06
N VAL A 206 -14.93 10.37 -10.28
CA VAL A 206 -14.97 9.32 -11.33
C VAL A 206 -15.06 7.96 -10.64
N VAL A 207 -16.28 7.60 -10.27
CA VAL A 207 -16.61 6.19 -9.98
C VAL A 207 -16.87 5.52 -11.33
N PRO A 208 -16.39 4.28 -11.57
CA PRO A 208 -16.85 3.48 -12.70
C PRO A 208 -18.37 3.31 -12.71
#